data_AF-A0A8H4L7G3-F1
#
_entry.id   AF-A0A8H4L7G3-F1
#
_cell.length_a   1.000
_cell.length_b   1.000
_cell.length_c   1.000
_cell.angle_alpha   90.00
_cell.angle_beta   90.00
_cell.angle_gamma   90.00
#
_symmetry.space_group_name_H-M   'P 1'
#
loop_
_entity.id
_entity.type
_entity.pdbx_description
1 polymer ?
#
loop_
_entity_poly.entity_id
_entity_poly.type
_entity_poly.pdbx_seq_one_letter_code
_entity_poly.pdbx_strand_id
1 'polypeptide(L)'
;MPVVAVAGGTGQLGRTIVDALLADGSYDVIILVRRANPTAQKEIGVPLISVDYANVDDLVSTLQSHNVNTVISTITTLGDNEPELNLIKAAEKSQITKRFVPSYWATDYS
;
A
#
# COMPACT_ATOMS: atom_id res chain seq x y z
N MET A 1 15.94 -1.55 -5.77
CA MET A 1 15.98 -1.24 -4.32
C MET A 1 14.83 -2.01 -3.66
N PRO A 2 14.69 -2.10 -2.33
CA PRO A 2 13.49 -2.72 -1.78
C PRO A 2 12.24 -1.92 -2.18
N VAL A 3 11.20 -2.61 -2.66
CA VAL A 3 9.95 -1.98 -3.09
C VAL A 3 9.02 -1.81 -1.90
N VAL A 4 8.52 -0.59 -1.71
CA VAL A 4 7.52 -0.24 -0.70
C VAL A 4 6.20 0.07 -1.39
N ALA A 5 5.16 -0.71 -1.06
CA ALA A 5 3.81 -0.42 -1.50
C ALA A 5 3.05 0.36 -0.41
N VAL A 6 2.49 1.51 -0.76
CA VAL A 6 1.66 2.31 0.13
C VAL A 6 0.19 2.16 -0.27
N ALA A 7 -0.58 1.45 0.54
CA ALA A 7 -2.02 1.29 0.34
C ALA A 7 -2.76 2.51 0.91
N GLY A 8 -3.56 3.18 0.08
CA GLY A 8 -4.14 4.48 0.45
C GLY A 8 -3.17 5.66 0.30
N GLY A 9 -2.07 5.49 -0.45
CA GLY A 9 -1.04 6.51 -0.68
C GLY A 9 -1.50 7.80 -1.38
N THR A 10 -2.73 7.85 -1.89
CA THR A 10 -3.33 9.07 -2.46
C THR A 10 -4.04 9.95 -1.43
N GLY A 11 -4.28 9.46 -0.21
CA GLY A 11 -4.86 10.25 0.89
C GLY A 11 -3.84 11.20 1.53
N GLN A 12 -4.28 12.09 2.42
CA GLN A 12 -3.41 13.12 3.03
C GLN A 12 -2.18 12.51 3.74
N LEU A 13 -2.40 11.51 4.61
CA LEU A 13 -1.33 10.84 5.33
C LEU A 13 -0.49 9.95 4.40
N GLY A 14 -1.14 9.10 3.61
CA GLY A 14 -0.47 8.22 2.66
C GLY A 14 0.43 8.97 1.68
N ARG A 15 0.00 10.15 1.22
CA ARG A 15 0.80 11.01 0.34
C ARG A 15 2.04 11.53 1.04
N THR A 16 1.91 11.97 2.29
CA THR A 16 3.06 12.43 3.09
C THR A 16 4.10 11.32 3.26
N ILE A 17 3.66 10.07 3.47
CA ILE A 17 4.55 8.91 3.56
C ILE A 17 5.24 8.64 2.22
N VAL A 18 4.49 8.69 1.11
CA VAL A 18 5.06 8.54 -0.24
C VAL A 18 6.13 9.59 -0.50
N ASP A 19 5.83 10.86 -0.24
CA ASP A 19 6.77 11.96 -0.47
C ASP A 19 8.04 11.82 0.38
N ALA A 20 7.92 11.38 1.64
CA ALA A 20 9.07 11.11 2.50
C ALA A 20 9.94 9.94 2.00
N LEU A 21 9.33 8.85 1.53
CA LEU A 21 10.05 7.71 0.96
C LEU A 21 10.79 8.09 -0.33
N LEU A 22 10.18 8.93 -1.16
CA LEU A 22 10.83 9.44 -2.38
C LEU A 22 12.00 10.37 -2.06
N ALA A 23 11.85 11.23 -1.04
CA ALA A 23 12.92 12.14 -0.61
C ALA A 23 14.12 11.40 0.00
N ASP A 24 13.87 10.28 0.69
CA ASP A 24 14.92 9.40 1.21
C ASP A 24 15.71 8.72 0.08
N GLY A 25 15.01 8.27 -0.98
CA GLY A 25 15.64 7.72 -2.18
C GLY A 25 16.19 6.30 -2.04
N SER A 26 16.07 5.65 -0.88
CA SER A 26 16.52 4.27 -0.66
C SER A 26 15.53 3.21 -1.14
N TYR A 27 14.34 3.61 -1.57
CA TYR A 27 13.21 2.73 -1.86
C TYR A 27 12.61 2.99 -3.24
N ASP A 28 12.19 1.92 -3.90
CA ASP A 28 11.27 2.00 -5.03
C ASP A 28 9.84 2.07 -4.46
N VAL A 29 9.09 3.12 -4.77
CA VAL A 29 7.76 3.33 -4.19
C VAL A 29 6.67 2.99 -5.22
N ILE A 30 5.62 2.31 -4.79
CA ILE A 30 4.38 2.15 -5.56
C ILE A 30 3.16 2.46 -4.67
N ILE A 31 2.07 2.89 -5.29
CA ILE A 31 0.82 3.17 -4.57
C ILE A 31 -0.23 2.14 -4.99
N LEU A 32 -0.85 1.49 -4.01
CA LEU A 32 -2.00 0.61 -4.26
C LEU A 32 -3.29 1.46 -4.20
N VAL A 33 -4.09 1.38 -5.27
CA VAL A 33 -5.34 2.12 -5.42
C VAL A 33 -6.49 1.20 -5.82
N ARG A 34 -7.72 1.48 -5.38
CA ARG A 34 -8.91 0.73 -5.81
C ARG A 34 -9.26 0.95 -7.28
N ARG A 35 -8.98 2.16 -7.79
CA ARG A 35 -9.22 2.56 -9.18
C ARG A 35 -8.06 3.40 -9.64
N ALA A 36 -7.49 3.05 -10.78
CA ALA A 36 -6.47 3.88 -11.41
C ALA A 36 -7.02 5.27 -11.73
N ASN A 37 -6.27 6.30 -11.37
CA ASN A 37 -6.54 7.69 -11.76
C ASN A 37 -5.31 8.23 -12.49
N PRO A 38 -5.35 8.32 -13.83
CA PRO A 38 -4.21 8.76 -14.64
C PRO A 38 -3.75 10.18 -14.31
N THR A 39 -4.65 11.06 -13.87
CA THR A 39 -4.31 12.43 -13.47
C THR A 39 -3.50 12.41 -12.17
N ALA A 40 -3.98 11.68 -11.17
CA ALA A 40 -3.27 11.52 -9.90
C ALA A 40 -1.89 10.88 -10.09
N GLN A 41 -1.78 9.89 -10.99
CA GLN A 41 -0.49 9.27 -11.31
C GLN A 41 0.51 10.27 -11.89
N LYS A 42 0.08 11.16 -12.79
CA LYS A 42 0.93 12.21 -13.36
C LYS A 42 1.37 13.23 -12.31
N GLU A 43 0.50 13.59 -11.38
CA GLU A 43 0.79 14.57 -10.32
C GLU A 43 1.70 14.01 -9.23
N ILE A 44 1.57 12.73 -8.89
CA ILE A 44 2.37 12.09 -7.85
C ILE A 44 3.73 11.63 -8.39
N GLY A 45 3.80 11.25 -9.67
CA GLY A 45 5.06 10.78 -10.29
C GLY A 45 5.47 9.37 -9.86
N VAL A 46 4.57 8.62 -9.20
CA VAL A 46 4.78 7.26 -8.69
C VAL A 46 3.82 6.29 -9.39
N PRO A 47 4.21 5.03 -9.66
CA PRO A 47 3.30 4.03 -10.20
C PRO A 47 2.07 3.82 -9.31
N LEU A 48 0.87 3.96 -9.90
CA LEU A 48 -0.40 3.60 -9.25
C LEU A 48 -0.83 2.22 -9.76
N ILE A 49 -0.88 1.26 -8.86
CA ILE A 49 -1.28 -0.12 -9.17
C ILE A 49 -2.71 -0.32 -8.70
N SER A 50 -3.60 -0.61 -9.66
CA SER A 50 -5.01 -0.88 -9.36
C SER A 50 -5.14 -2.27 -8.75
N VAL A 51 -5.83 -2.37 -7.61
CA VAL A 51 -6.06 -3.63 -6.91
C VAL A 51 -7.50 -3.75 -6.43
N ASP A 52 -7.98 -4.99 -6.35
CA ASP A 52 -9.23 -5.31 -5.66
C ASP A 52 -8.95 -5.85 -4.25
N TYR A 53 -9.24 -5.05 -3.22
CA TYR A 53 -9.05 -5.46 -1.83
C TYR A 53 -10.00 -6.57 -1.36
N ALA A 54 -11.02 -6.92 -2.15
CA ALA A 54 -11.88 -8.07 -1.88
C ALA A 54 -11.26 -9.39 -2.35
N ASN A 55 -10.22 -9.35 -3.19
CA ASN A 55 -9.60 -10.54 -3.78
C ASN A 55 -8.17 -10.74 -3.25
N VAL A 56 -8.04 -11.61 -2.24
CA VAL A 56 -6.74 -11.90 -1.61
C VAL A 56 -5.72 -12.47 -2.59
N ASP A 57 -6.13 -13.32 -3.54
CA ASP A 57 -5.17 -13.97 -4.44
C ASP A 57 -4.66 -13.00 -5.53
N ASP A 58 -5.50 -12.04 -5.94
CA ASP A 58 -5.09 -10.91 -6.78
C ASP A 58 -4.09 -9.99 -6.05
N LEU A 59 -4.37 -9.69 -4.77
CA LEU A 59 -3.43 -8.94 -3.93
C LEU A 59 -2.09 -9.66 -3.78
N VAL A 60 -2.08 -10.97 -3.52
CA VAL A 60 -0.84 -11.77 -3.45
C VAL A 60 -0.07 -11.67 -4.76
N SER A 61 -0.75 -11.89 -5.88
CA SER A 61 -0.15 -11.84 -7.22
C SER A 61 0.44 -10.47 -7.52
N THR A 62 -0.25 -9.39 -7.13
CA THR A 62 0.22 -8.02 -7.28
C THR A 62 1.44 -7.73 -6.42
N LEU A 63 1.41 -8.11 -5.13
CA LEU A 63 2.55 -7.91 -4.24
C LEU A 63 3.79 -8.65 -4.77
N GLN A 64 3.60 -9.84 -5.34
CA GLN A 64 4.71 -10.63 -5.86
C GLN A 64 5.23 -10.12 -7.21
N SER A 65 4.34 -9.81 -8.16
CA SER A 65 4.71 -9.36 -9.50
C SER A 65 5.48 -8.03 -9.47
N HIS A 66 5.15 -7.17 -8.51
CA HIS A 66 5.84 -5.90 -8.27
C HIS A 66 6.99 -5.99 -7.26
N ASN A 67 7.38 -7.20 -6.83
CA ASN A 67 8.47 -7.44 -5.87
C ASN A 67 8.33 -6.63 -4.56
N VAL A 68 7.11 -6.47 -4.06
CA VAL A 68 6.79 -5.67 -2.88
C VAL A 68 7.33 -6.33 -1.62
N ASN A 69 8.38 -5.73 -1.07
CA ASN A 69 9.05 -6.24 0.12
C ASN A 69 8.39 -5.71 1.40
N THR A 70 7.89 -4.48 1.37
CA THR A 70 7.23 -3.82 2.51
C THR A 70 5.89 -3.25 2.07
N VAL A 71 4.85 -3.50 2.86
CA VAL A 71 3.54 -2.87 2.69
C VAL A 71 3.29 -1.91 3.85
N ILE A 72 2.88 -0.69 3.53
CA ILE A 72 2.40 0.30 4.49
C ILE A 72 0.94 0.59 4.19
N SER A 73 0.07 0.38 5.17
CA SER A 73 -1.35 0.67 5.06
C SER A 73 -1.66 2.03 5.67
N THR A 74 -2.32 2.88 4.91
CA THR A 74 -3.01 4.09 5.39
C THR A 74 -4.48 4.06 5.02
N ILE A 75 -5.04 2.86 4.84
CA ILE A 75 -6.46 2.69 4.53
C ILE A 75 -7.27 3.10 5.77
N THR A 76 -8.22 4.00 5.60
CA THR A 76 -9.14 4.37 6.69
C THR A 76 -10.27 3.35 6.78
N THR A 77 -10.39 2.69 7.92
CA THR A 77 -11.42 1.70 8.20
C THR A 77 -12.60 2.32 8.95
N LEU A 78 -13.34 3.22 8.29
CA LEU A 78 -14.58 3.77 8.85
C LEU A 78 -15.71 2.73 8.74
N GLY A 79 -15.68 1.73 9.62
CA GLY A 79 -16.74 0.72 9.76
C GLY A 79 -16.55 -0.58 8.98
N ASP A 80 -15.59 -0.62 8.04
CA ASP A 80 -15.20 -1.83 7.33
C ASP A 80 -13.69 -2.04 7.37
N ASN A 81 -13.26 -3.10 8.05
CA ASN A 81 -11.86 -3.51 8.19
C ASN A 81 -11.45 -4.55 7.14
N GLU A 82 -12.39 -5.12 6.37
CA GLU A 82 -12.10 -6.20 5.42
C GLU A 82 -10.99 -5.86 4.41
N PRO A 83 -10.94 -4.63 3.82
CA PRO A 83 -9.89 -4.31 2.87
C PRO A 83 -8.47 -4.43 3.45
N GLU A 84 -8.27 -3.99 4.69
CA GLU A 84 -6.98 -4.08 5.36
C GLU A 84 -6.69 -5.51 5.83
N LEU A 85 -7.69 -6.22 6.35
CA LEU A 85 -7.54 -7.63 6.74
C LEU A 85 -7.15 -8.50 5.56
N ASN A 86 -7.74 -8.28 4.39
CA ASN A 86 -7.39 -9.02 3.17
C ASN A 86 -6.00 -8.65 2.64
N LEU A 87 -5.57 -7.40 2.80
CA LEU A 87 -4.21 -6.99 2.50
C LEU A 87 -3.19 -7.64 3.46
N ILE A 88 -3.52 -7.77 4.75
CA ILE A 88 -2.69 -8.51 5.73
C ILE A 88 -2.56 -9.98 5.31
N LYS A 89 -3.69 -10.65 5.02
CA LYS A 89 -3.69 -12.06 4.55
C LYS A 89 -2.87 -12.22 3.27
N ALA A 90 -2.94 -11.27 2.34
CA ALA A 90 -2.15 -11.30 1.12
C ALA A 90 -0.65 -11.11 1.38
N ALA A 91 -0.29 -10.19 2.27
CA ALA A 91 1.09 -9.98 2.68
C ALA A 91 1.67 -11.22 3.39
N GLU A 92 0.90 -11.90 4.23
CA GLU A 92 1.28 -13.15 4.89
C GLU A 92 1.50 -14.30 3.89
N LYS A 93 0.61 -14.44 2.90
CA LYS A 93 0.73 -15.46 1.85
C LYS A 93 1.88 -15.20 0.86
N SER A 94 2.23 -13.93 0.67
CA SER A 94 3.29 -13.52 -0.27
C SER A 94 4.66 -14.02 0.19
N GLN A 95 5.36 -14.74 -0.68
CA GLN A 95 6.73 -15.20 -0.43
C GLN A 95 7.76 -14.06 -0.41
N ILE A 96 7.42 -12.90 -0.99
CA ILE A 96 8.33 -11.76 -1.17
C ILE A 96 8.17 -10.76 -0.03
N THR A 97 6.94 -10.52 0.41
CA THR A 97 6.64 -9.49 1.41
C THR A 97 7.19 -9.92 2.78
N LYS A 98 8.03 -9.07 3.39
CA LYS A 98 8.71 -9.35 4.66
C LYS A 98 8.24 -8.46 5.81
N ARG A 99 7.57 -7.35 5.50
CA ARG A 99 7.09 -6.40 6.50
C ARG A 99 5.74 -5.83 6.11
N PHE A 100 4.86 -5.74 7.09
CA PHE A 100 3.56 -5.09 6.99
C PHE A 100 3.41 -4.06 8.10
N VAL A 101 3.05 -2.83 7.77
CA VAL A 101 2.72 -1.76 8.72
C VAL A 101 1.22 -1.49 8.61
N PRO A 102 0.42 -1.83 9.63
CA PRO A 102 -1.02 -1.61 9.61
C PRO A 102 -1.38 -0.12 9.68
N SER A 103 -2.62 0.21 9.33
CA SER A 103 -3.19 1.56 9.37
C SER A 103 -3.46 1.98 10.80
N TYR A 104 -2.37 2.27 11.49
CA TYR A 104 -2.37 2.61 12.90
C TYR A 104 -1.54 3.86 13.16
N TRP A 105 -2.20 5.00 13.02
CA TRP A 105 -1.56 6.31 12.94
C TRP A 105 -2.08 7.32 13.97
N ALA A 106 -2.96 6.86 14.86
CA ALA A 106 -3.61 7.67 15.88
C ALA A 106 -3.22 7.20 17.28
N THR A 107 -4.16 7.15 18.22
CA THR A 107 -3.91 6.78 19.61
C THR A 107 -3.80 5.28 19.82
N ASP A 108 -3.24 4.88 20.97
CA ASP A 108 -3.15 3.48 21.34
C ASP A 108 -4.56 2.82 21.39
N TYR A 109 -4.71 1.55 21.00
CA TYR A 109 -5.95 0.79 21.15
C TYR A 109 -5.86 0.14 22.52
N SER A 110 -6.38 0.84 23.53
CA SER A 110 -6.52 0.32 24.90
C SER A 110 -7.51 -0.84 24.98
#